data_AF-A0AAW1XV11-F1
#
_entry.id   AF-A0AAW1XV11-F1
#
_cell.length_a   1.000
_cell.length_b   1.000
_cell.length_c   1.000
_cell.angle_alpha   90.00
_cell.angle_beta   90.00
_cell.angle_gamma   90.00
#
_symmetry.space_group_name_H-M   'P 1'
#
loop_
_entity.id
_entity.type
_entity.pdbx_description
1 polymer ?
#
loop_
_entity_poly.entity_id
_entity_poly.type
_entity_poly.pdbx_seq_one_letter_code
_entity_poly.pdbx_strand_id
1 'polypeptide(L)'
;MDKASSDCPYPGCFFCHEGRESNGLWNTAMAHPNDPEFIELGIFESHIIGSYTMNMEEFAESSVHAGVIPPLVELLRGRLTWVEQRVAVRALGHLATYASTFPAVASHGEILELSIQLGLSSLEIVYSHFYQYVDRRLSYHCDLLTRGMGGVEMESRKAEEWASQLQCWSLVSASGLSAH
;
A
#
# COMPACT_ATOMS: atom_id res chain seq x y z
N MET A 1 21.63 21.93 4.87
CA MET A 1 22.40 20.76 5.35
C MET A 1 21.96 20.51 6.78
N ASP A 2 20.80 19.88 6.92
CA ASP A 2 20.24 19.58 8.24
C ASP A 2 20.60 18.15 8.63
N LYS A 3 20.92 18.04 9.91
CA LYS A 3 21.64 16.94 10.55
C LYS A 3 20.75 15.70 10.56
N ALA A 4 21.10 14.69 9.75
CA ALA A 4 20.57 13.34 9.90
C ALA A 4 20.77 12.90 11.36
N SER A 5 19.68 12.58 12.05
CA SER A 5 19.73 12.01 13.39
C SER A 5 20.50 10.69 13.32
N SER A 6 21.62 10.61 14.05
CA SER A 6 22.56 9.49 14.02
C SER A 6 22.02 8.18 14.63
N ASP A 7 20.75 8.15 15.03
CA ASP A 7 20.13 7.06 15.76
C ASP A 7 19.01 6.32 14.98
N CYS A 8 18.77 6.58 13.67
CA CYS A 8 17.86 5.69 12.87
C CYS A 8 18.57 4.32 12.70
N PRO A 9 18.00 3.21 13.19
CA PRO A 9 18.58 1.87 13.06
C PRO A 9 18.63 1.37 11.60
N TYR A 10 18.11 2.17 10.65
CA TYR A 10 18.13 1.92 9.22
C TYR A 10 18.71 3.16 8.48
N PRO A 11 20.03 3.24 8.28
CA PRO A 11 20.64 4.30 7.49
C PRO A 11 20.03 4.32 6.08
N GLY A 12 19.43 5.44 5.67
CA GLY A 12 18.67 5.55 4.41
C GLY A 12 17.17 5.26 4.51
N CYS A 13 16.61 5.13 5.71
CA CYS A 13 15.17 4.97 5.94
C CYS A 13 14.36 6.15 5.34
N PHE A 14 13.15 5.91 4.83
CA PHE A 14 12.19 6.93 4.33
C PHE A 14 12.10 8.16 5.26
N PHE A 15 12.20 7.91 6.58
CA PHE A 15 12.20 8.92 7.65
C PHE A 15 13.45 9.81 7.72
N CYS A 16 14.60 9.35 7.22
CA CYS A 16 15.88 10.10 7.27
C CYS A 16 16.12 11.04 6.08
N HIS A 17 15.46 10.81 4.93
CA HIS A 17 15.72 11.62 3.74
C HIS A 17 14.51 12.42 3.24
N GLU A 18 13.27 11.91 3.31
CA GLU A 18 12.24 12.38 2.35
C GLU A 18 10.82 12.59 2.90
N GLY A 19 10.58 12.59 4.21
CA GLY A 19 9.22 12.73 4.78
C GLY A 19 8.38 13.94 4.30
N ARG A 20 8.99 14.97 3.69
CA ARG A 20 8.28 16.06 2.99
C ARG A 20 8.33 15.97 1.45
N GLU A 21 9.34 15.33 0.88
CA GLU A 21 9.49 15.14 -0.57
C GLU A 21 8.59 14.01 -1.08
N SER A 22 8.31 13.01 -0.24
CA SER A 22 7.39 11.90 -0.53
C SER A 22 5.99 12.39 -0.89
N ASN A 23 5.45 13.41 -0.22
CA ASN A 23 4.17 14.01 -0.60
C ASN A 23 4.21 14.66 -2.00
N GLY A 24 5.34 15.24 -2.41
CA GLY A 24 5.52 15.82 -3.74
C GLY A 24 5.60 14.74 -4.82
N LEU A 25 6.38 13.70 -4.58
CA LEU A 25 6.50 12.53 -5.47
C LEU A 25 5.18 11.77 -5.57
N TRP A 26 4.46 11.58 -4.46
CA TRP A 26 3.11 11.02 -4.42
C TRP A 26 2.11 11.81 -5.25
N ASN A 27 2.06 13.13 -5.05
CA ASN A 27 1.15 13.97 -5.81
C ASN A 27 1.48 13.93 -7.32
N THR A 28 2.76 13.83 -7.66
CA THR A 28 3.22 13.67 -9.04
C THR A 28 2.80 12.31 -9.61
N ALA A 29 2.92 11.23 -8.84
CA ALA A 29 2.48 9.90 -9.21
C ALA A 29 0.98 9.82 -9.47
N MET A 30 0.18 10.46 -8.63
CA MET A 30 -1.26 10.53 -8.80
C MET A 30 -1.69 11.44 -9.95
N ALA A 31 -0.87 12.44 -10.31
CA ALA A 31 -1.09 13.29 -11.49
C ALA A 31 -0.69 12.60 -12.81
N HIS A 32 0.22 11.63 -12.74
CA HIS A 32 0.72 10.86 -13.88
C HIS A 32 0.51 9.34 -13.68
N PRO A 33 -0.74 8.87 -13.51
CA PRO A 33 -1.05 7.48 -13.16
C PRO A 33 -0.72 6.45 -14.25
N ASN A 34 -0.27 6.89 -15.43
CA ASN A 34 0.16 6.03 -16.53
C ASN A 34 1.68 5.99 -16.69
N ASP A 35 2.42 6.75 -15.88
CA ASP A 35 3.88 6.76 -15.90
C ASP A 35 4.41 5.63 -14.99
N PRO A 36 5.08 4.61 -15.55
CA PRO A 36 5.54 3.45 -14.79
C PRO A 36 6.47 3.80 -13.63
N GLU A 37 7.31 4.84 -13.77
CA GLU A 37 8.31 5.20 -12.76
C GLU A 37 7.64 5.68 -11.47
N PHE A 38 6.58 6.49 -11.61
CA PHE A 38 5.86 7.00 -10.46
C PHE A 38 4.91 5.97 -9.82
N ILE A 39 4.36 5.06 -10.61
CA ILE A 39 3.57 3.92 -10.09
C ILE A 39 4.45 3.00 -9.24
N GLU A 40 5.62 2.62 -9.75
CA GLU A 40 6.57 1.76 -9.04
C GLU A 40 7.03 2.38 -7.72
N LEU A 41 7.28 3.70 -7.71
CA LEU A 41 7.64 4.44 -6.51
C LEU A 41 6.54 4.38 -5.44
N GLY A 42 5.28 4.63 -5.81
CA GLY A 42 4.15 4.60 -4.89
C GLY A 42 3.89 3.20 -4.30
N ILE A 43 4.09 2.14 -5.10
CA ILE A 43 4.04 0.75 -4.63
C ILE A 43 5.15 0.49 -3.62
N PHE A 44 6.38 0.89 -3.96
CA PHE A 44 7.57 0.64 -3.14
C PHE A 44 7.46 1.32 -1.78
N GLU A 45 7.15 2.62 -1.76
CA GLU A 45 7.00 3.37 -0.51
C GLU A 45 5.92 2.76 0.39
N SER A 46 4.75 2.43 -0.17
CA SER A 46 3.66 1.80 0.59
C SER A 46 4.05 0.43 1.14
N HIS A 47 4.77 -0.37 0.34
CA HIS A 47 5.27 -1.68 0.77
C HIS A 47 6.30 -1.57 1.90
N ILE A 48 7.18 -0.56 1.82
CA ILE A 48 8.20 -0.27 2.82
C ILE A 48 7.56 0.21 4.11
N ILE A 49 6.65 1.18 4.06
CA ILE A 49 5.88 1.66 5.22
C ILE A 49 5.20 0.48 5.89
N GLY A 50 4.41 -0.31 5.14
CA GLY A 50 3.75 -1.48 5.69
C GLY A 50 4.72 -2.50 6.30
N SER A 51 5.97 -2.60 5.84
CA SER A 51 6.92 -3.56 6.42
C SER A 51 7.60 -3.02 7.69
N TYR A 52 7.89 -1.71 7.76
CA TYR A 52 8.44 -1.09 8.97
C TYR A 52 7.43 -1.00 10.10
N THR A 53 6.17 -0.73 9.77
CA THR A 53 5.11 -0.55 10.77
C THR A 53 4.49 -1.85 11.26
N MET A 54 4.91 -3.02 10.75
CA MET A 54 4.25 -4.28 11.11
C MET A 54 4.53 -4.75 12.55
N ASN A 55 5.67 -4.37 13.12
CA ASN A 55 6.13 -4.87 14.44
C ASN A 55 6.64 -3.76 15.38
N MET A 56 6.78 -2.52 14.91
CA MET A 56 7.43 -1.44 15.65
C MET A 56 6.49 -0.23 15.73
N GLU A 57 5.86 -0.03 16.90
CA GLU A 57 4.92 1.07 17.14
C GLU A 57 5.54 2.45 16.90
N GLU A 58 6.79 2.65 17.32
CA GLU A 58 7.54 3.91 17.12
C GLU A 58 7.66 4.30 15.62
N PHE A 59 7.80 3.30 14.74
CA PHE A 59 7.81 3.54 13.29
C PHE A 59 6.42 3.83 12.75
N ALA A 60 5.37 3.23 13.31
CA ALA A 60 4.00 3.58 12.97
C ALA A 60 3.71 5.04 13.35
N GLU A 61 4.07 5.46 14.57
CA GLU A 61 3.92 6.85 15.01
C GLU A 61 4.69 7.81 14.10
N SER A 62 5.96 7.50 13.81
CA SER A 62 6.78 8.31 12.91
C SER A 62 6.18 8.41 11.50
N SER A 63 5.60 7.32 10.99
CA SER A 63 4.87 7.28 9.70
C SER A 63 3.70 8.25 9.70
N VAL A 64 2.86 8.18 10.73
CA VAL A 64 1.69 9.07 10.87
C VAL A 64 2.12 10.54 10.95
N HIS A 65 3.16 10.86 11.73
CA HIS A 65 3.69 12.22 11.83
C HIS A 65 4.27 12.74 10.51
N ALA A 66 4.82 11.87 9.68
CA ALA A 66 5.28 12.21 8.33
C ALA A 66 4.12 12.44 7.33
N GLY A 67 2.87 12.17 7.73
CA GLY A 67 1.69 12.44 6.91
C GLY A 67 1.40 11.39 5.85
N VAL A 68 1.72 10.12 6.10
CA VAL A 68 1.53 9.03 5.11
C VAL A 68 0.06 8.61 4.92
N ILE A 69 -0.86 8.96 5.82
CA ILE A 69 -2.25 8.47 5.75
C ILE A 69 -2.97 9.00 4.50
N PRO A 70 -3.02 10.32 4.21
CA PRO A 70 -3.67 10.83 3.00
C PRO A 70 -3.21 10.15 1.69
N PRO A 71 -1.91 10.02 1.37
CA PRO A 71 -1.50 9.35 0.12
C PRO A 71 -1.87 7.86 0.09
N LEU A 72 -1.83 7.14 1.22
CA LEU A 72 -2.31 5.76 1.29
C LEU A 72 -3.82 5.66 1.02
N VAL A 73 -4.61 6.62 1.48
CA VAL A 73 -6.06 6.68 1.19
C VAL A 73 -6.30 6.96 -0.30
N GLU A 74 -5.50 7.82 -0.94
CA GLU A 74 -5.60 8.06 -2.39
C GLU A 74 -5.35 6.80 -3.22
N LEU A 75 -4.38 5.98 -2.80
CA LEU A 75 -4.18 4.65 -3.40
C LEU A 75 -5.36 3.73 -3.17
N LEU A 76 -5.87 3.68 -1.93
CA LEU A 76 -6.94 2.78 -1.53
C LEU A 76 -8.21 3.01 -2.37
N ARG A 77 -8.49 4.25 -2.76
CA ARG A 77 -9.59 4.61 -3.67
C ARG A 77 -9.49 3.98 -5.06
N GLY A 78 -8.33 3.43 -5.44
CA GLY A 78 -8.19 2.66 -6.68
C GLY A 78 -7.99 3.51 -7.93
N ARG A 79 -7.37 4.70 -7.80
CA ARG A 79 -7.04 5.52 -8.99
C ARG A 79 -5.97 4.90 -9.89
N LEU A 80 -5.22 3.91 -9.38
CA LEU A 80 -4.21 3.17 -10.12
C LEU A 80 -4.72 1.76 -10.43
N THR A 81 -4.26 0.74 -9.70
CA THR A 81 -4.67 -0.65 -9.89
C THR A 81 -4.84 -1.36 -8.55
N TRP A 82 -5.26 -2.63 -8.62
CA TRP A 82 -5.42 -3.50 -7.47
C TRP A 82 -4.09 -3.79 -6.75
N VAL A 83 -2.96 -3.66 -7.44
CA VAL A 83 -1.62 -3.85 -6.87
C VAL A 83 -1.31 -2.77 -5.83
N GLU A 84 -1.62 -1.51 -6.15
CA GLU A 84 -1.42 -0.37 -5.25
C GLU A 84 -2.42 -0.40 -4.08
N GLN A 85 -3.69 -0.72 -4.36
CA GLN A 85 -4.71 -0.89 -3.32
C GLN A 85 -4.28 -1.93 -2.28
N ARG A 86 -3.66 -3.04 -2.71
CA ARG A 86 -3.15 -4.08 -1.82
C ARG A 86 -2.08 -3.58 -0.86
N VAL A 87 -1.09 -2.82 -1.35
CA VAL A 87 -0.03 -2.31 -0.47
C VAL A 87 -0.54 -1.20 0.44
N ALA A 88 -1.47 -0.38 -0.04
CA ALA A 88 -2.11 0.68 0.74
C ALA A 88 -2.92 0.13 1.91
N VAL A 89 -3.82 -0.82 1.64
CA VAL A 89 -4.68 -1.40 2.68
C VAL A 89 -3.85 -2.16 3.73
N ARG A 90 -2.78 -2.83 3.31
CA ARG A 90 -1.83 -3.48 4.24
C ARG A 90 -1.16 -2.45 5.16
N ALA A 91 -0.64 -1.37 4.60
CA ALA A 91 0.03 -0.33 5.38
C ALA A 91 -0.93 0.34 6.37
N LEU A 92 -2.14 0.70 5.92
CA LEU A 92 -3.20 1.26 6.76
C LEU A 92 -3.63 0.29 7.87
N GLY A 93 -3.76 -1.01 7.58
CA GLY A 93 -4.08 -2.04 8.56
C GLY A 93 -3.04 -2.14 9.68
N HIS A 94 -1.75 -2.10 9.34
CA HIS A 94 -0.69 -2.08 10.35
C HIS A 94 -0.70 -0.80 11.19
N LEU A 95 -0.88 0.38 10.57
CA LEU A 95 -1.04 1.63 11.30
C LEU A 95 -2.26 1.61 12.23
N ALA A 96 -3.35 0.95 11.84
CA ALA A 96 -4.54 0.81 12.67
C ALA A 96 -4.39 -0.20 13.83
N THR A 97 -3.30 -0.98 13.88
CA THR A 97 -3.13 -2.02 14.91
C THR A 97 -2.67 -1.45 16.25
N TYR A 98 -2.01 -0.29 16.25
CA TYR A 98 -1.51 0.36 17.47
C TYR A 98 -2.49 1.38 18.01
N ALA A 99 -2.66 1.41 19.34
CA ALA A 99 -3.53 2.38 20.00
C ALA A 99 -3.07 3.83 19.80
N SER A 100 -1.76 4.06 19.69
CA SER A 100 -1.16 5.38 19.44
C SER A 100 -1.53 5.97 18.07
N THR A 101 -1.61 5.14 17.03
CA THR A 101 -1.85 5.57 15.64
C THR A 101 -3.27 5.31 15.16
N PHE A 102 -4.03 4.46 15.83
CA PHE A 102 -5.42 4.15 15.48
C PHE A 102 -6.30 5.41 15.31
N PRO A 103 -6.30 6.41 16.23
CA PRO A 103 -7.16 7.58 16.06
C PRO A 103 -6.87 8.38 14.79
N ALA A 104 -5.60 8.41 14.36
CA ALA A 104 -5.21 9.08 13.12
C ALA A 104 -5.82 8.35 11.91
N VAL A 105 -5.74 7.02 11.86
CA VAL A 105 -6.36 6.23 10.78
C VAL A 105 -7.88 6.32 10.82
N ALA A 106 -8.49 6.15 12.00
CA ALA A 106 -9.94 6.18 12.19
C ALA A 106 -10.58 7.53 11.87
N SER A 107 -9.84 8.63 12.00
CA SER A 107 -10.32 9.97 11.61
C SER A 107 -10.62 10.09 10.10
N HIS A 108 -10.06 9.20 9.27
CA HIS A 108 -10.38 9.08 7.85
C HIS A 108 -11.50 8.06 7.64
N GLY A 109 -12.75 8.49 7.85
CA GLY A 109 -13.93 7.60 7.87
C GLY A 109 -14.14 6.76 6.60
N GLU A 110 -13.64 7.19 5.44
CA GLU A 110 -13.73 6.43 4.19
C GLU A 110 -12.88 5.14 4.16
N ILE A 111 -11.85 5.03 5.01
CA ILE A 111 -10.96 3.86 5.02
C ILE A 111 -11.74 2.59 5.35
N LEU A 112 -12.69 2.68 6.27
CA LEU A 112 -13.55 1.55 6.64
C LEU A 112 -14.38 1.08 5.45
N GLU A 113 -15.08 2.01 4.79
CA GLU A 113 -15.94 1.70 3.65
C GLU A 113 -15.14 1.11 2.48
N LEU A 114 -14.02 1.75 2.12
CA LEU A 114 -13.13 1.27 1.06
C LEU A 114 -12.55 -0.11 1.37
N SER A 115 -12.19 -0.36 2.63
CA SER A 115 -11.69 -1.67 3.07
C SER A 115 -12.77 -2.74 2.97
N ILE A 116 -14.01 -2.45 3.39
CA ILE A 116 -15.12 -3.41 3.24
C ILE A 116 -15.37 -3.71 1.76
N GLN A 117 -15.45 -2.68 0.91
CA GLN A 117 -15.66 -2.85 -0.52
C GLN A 117 -14.55 -3.71 -1.14
N LEU A 118 -13.28 -3.40 -0.86
CA LEU A 118 -12.14 -4.20 -1.34
C LEU A 118 -12.17 -5.63 -0.83
N GLY A 119 -12.57 -5.88 0.42
CA GLY A 119 -12.71 -7.23 0.95
C GLY A 119 -13.78 -8.05 0.22
N LEU A 120 -14.86 -7.41 -0.22
CA LEU A 120 -15.96 -8.05 -0.95
C LEU A 120 -15.63 -8.29 -2.43
N SER A 121 -14.85 -7.41 -3.06
CA SER A 121 -14.58 -7.43 -4.51
C SER A 121 -13.17 -7.90 -4.90
N SER A 122 -12.26 -8.15 -3.96
CA SER A 122 -10.84 -8.44 -4.24
C SER A 122 -10.63 -9.55 -5.28
N LEU A 123 -11.33 -10.68 -5.14
CA LEU A 123 -11.24 -11.80 -6.08
C LEU A 123 -11.75 -11.42 -7.46
N GLU A 124 -12.89 -10.70 -7.52
CA GLU A 124 -13.48 -10.24 -8.78
C GLU A 124 -12.59 -9.22 -9.49
N ILE A 125 -11.99 -8.29 -8.75
CA ILE A 125 -11.06 -7.29 -9.27
C ILE A 125 -9.84 -7.99 -9.89
N VAL A 126 -9.18 -8.90 -9.16
CA VAL A 126 -8.00 -9.60 -9.69
C VAL A 126 -8.38 -10.50 -10.86
N TYR A 127 -9.53 -11.16 -10.80
CA TYR A 127 -10.01 -11.98 -11.91
C TYR A 127 -10.22 -11.14 -13.17
N SER A 128 -11.02 -10.08 -13.09
CA SER A 128 -11.38 -9.26 -14.24
C SER A 128 -10.22 -8.41 -14.78
N HIS A 129 -9.35 -7.89 -13.90
CA HIS A 129 -8.28 -6.98 -14.31
C HIS A 129 -6.97 -7.68 -14.66
N PHE A 130 -6.75 -8.93 -14.23
CA PHE A 130 -5.48 -9.63 -14.45
C PHE A 130 -5.64 -11.06 -14.97
N TYR A 131 -6.56 -11.85 -14.40
CA TYR A 131 -6.69 -13.26 -14.75
C TYR A 131 -7.37 -13.49 -16.10
N GLN A 132 -8.48 -12.81 -16.37
CA GLN A 132 -9.34 -13.02 -17.52
C GLN A 132 -8.69 -12.64 -18.86
N TYR A 133 -7.82 -11.61 -18.85
CA TYR A 133 -7.23 -11.04 -20.06
C TYR A 133 -5.70 -11.13 -20.01
N VAL A 134 -5.16 -12.34 -20.22
CA VAL A 134 -3.70 -12.60 -20.18
C VAL A 134 -2.92 -11.64 -21.08
N ASP A 135 -3.43 -11.37 -22.29
CA ASP A 135 -2.78 -10.48 -23.27
C ASP A 135 -2.81 -9.00 -22.89
N ARG A 136 -3.53 -8.63 -21.83
CA ARG A 136 -3.68 -7.24 -21.33
C ARG A 136 -3.00 -7.00 -19.99
N ARG A 137 -2.27 -7.99 -19.46
CA ARG A 137 -1.53 -7.83 -18.20
C ARG A 137 -0.46 -6.76 -18.36
N LEU A 138 -0.39 -5.87 -17.38
CA LEU A 138 0.67 -4.87 -17.33
C LEU A 138 1.98 -5.57 -16.95
N SER A 139 3.07 -5.27 -17.67
CA SER A 139 4.36 -5.95 -17.48
C SER A 139 4.87 -5.82 -16.04
N TYR A 140 4.75 -4.62 -15.44
CA TYR A 140 5.19 -4.40 -14.07
C TYR A 140 4.39 -5.21 -13.05
N HIS A 141 3.10 -5.52 -13.30
CA HIS A 141 2.34 -6.44 -12.45
C HIS A 141 2.95 -7.85 -12.50
N CYS A 142 3.26 -8.34 -13.69
CA CYS A 142 3.90 -9.65 -13.87
C CYS A 142 5.28 -9.69 -13.20
N ASP A 143 6.08 -8.64 -13.37
CA ASP A 143 7.42 -8.54 -12.79
C ASP A 143 7.36 -8.48 -11.26
N LEU A 144 6.45 -7.70 -10.68
CA LEU A 144 6.22 -7.64 -9.23
C LEU A 144 5.74 -8.98 -8.64
N LEU A 145 4.82 -9.66 -9.32
CA LEU A 145 4.26 -10.94 -8.88
C LEU A 145 5.29 -12.07 -8.91
N THR A 146 6.12 -12.10 -9.96
CA THR A 146 7.03 -13.21 -10.24
C THR A 146 8.49 -12.93 -9.92
N ARG A 147 8.82 -11.68 -9.54
CA ARG A 147 10.20 -11.18 -9.40
C ARG A 147 11.00 -11.33 -10.70
N GLY A 148 10.35 -11.06 -11.83
CA GLY A 148 10.93 -11.16 -13.17
C GLY A 148 11.17 -12.58 -13.69
N MET A 149 10.71 -13.62 -12.98
CA MET A 149 10.82 -15.00 -13.47
C MET A 149 9.75 -15.33 -14.54
N GLY A 150 8.66 -14.56 -14.59
CA GLY A 150 7.62 -14.62 -15.61
C GLY A 150 6.85 -15.94 -15.71
N GLY A 151 6.01 -16.02 -16.74
CA GLY A 151 5.31 -17.24 -17.13
C GLY A 151 3.85 -17.23 -16.68
N VAL A 152 2.95 -17.44 -17.64
CA VAL A 152 1.49 -17.28 -17.48
C VAL A 152 0.94 -18.06 -16.29
N GLU A 153 1.40 -19.30 -16.06
CA GLU A 153 0.97 -20.13 -14.94
C GLU A 153 1.42 -19.55 -13.59
N MET A 154 2.69 -19.13 -13.49
CA MET A 154 3.24 -18.54 -12.27
C MET A 154 2.56 -17.21 -11.95
N GLU A 155 2.42 -16.34 -12.95
CA GLU A 155 1.72 -15.06 -12.84
C GLU A 155 0.29 -15.24 -12.33
N SER A 156 -0.45 -16.20 -12.91
CA SER A 156 -1.84 -16.46 -12.53
C SER A 156 -1.96 -16.96 -11.10
N ARG A 157 -1.11 -17.92 -10.71
CA ARG A 157 -1.06 -18.44 -9.33
C ARG A 157 -0.69 -17.34 -8.33
N LYS A 158 0.30 -16.51 -8.65
CA LYS A 158 0.72 -15.40 -7.78
C LYS A 158 -0.35 -14.33 -7.65
N ALA A 159 -1.09 -14.06 -8.72
CA ALA A 159 -2.23 -13.14 -8.67
C ALA A 159 -3.31 -13.65 -7.72
N GLU A 160 -3.67 -14.94 -7.76
CA GLU A 160 -4.62 -15.54 -6.80
C GLU A 160 -4.15 -15.44 -5.34
N GLU A 161 -2.85 -15.70 -5.09
CA GLU A 161 -2.24 -15.52 -3.76
C GLU A 161 -2.38 -14.06 -3.28
N TRP A 162 -2.13 -13.10 -4.17
CA TRP A 162 -2.23 -11.68 -3.83
C TRP A 162 -3.68 -11.19 -3.69
N ALA A 163 -4.62 -11.75 -4.45
CA ALA A 163 -6.05 -11.48 -4.28
C ALA A 163 -6.53 -11.89 -2.87
N SER A 164 -6.07 -13.06 -2.42
CA SER A 164 -6.35 -13.55 -1.06
C SER A 164 -5.74 -12.63 0.00
N GLN A 165 -4.50 -12.18 -0.19
CA GLN A 165 -3.86 -11.21 0.72
C GLN A 165 -4.61 -9.88 0.75
N LEU A 166 -5.00 -9.35 -0.41
CA LEU A 166 -5.79 -8.12 -0.51
C LEU A 166 -7.09 -8.26 0.28
N GLN A 167 -7.80 -9.38 0.13
CA GLN A 167 -9.01 -9.68 0.92
C GLN A 167 -8.72 -9.68 2.42
N CYS A 168 -7.71 -10.43 2.86
CA CYS A 168 -7.36 -10.56 4.27
C CYS A 168 -7.02 -9.21 4.89
N TRP A 169 -6.15 -8.42 4.26
CA TRP A 169 -5.76 -7.10 4.79
C TRP A 169 -6.92 -6.11 4.84
N SER A 170 -7.83 -6.20 3.86
CA SER A 170 -9.05 -5.41 3.83
C SER A 170 -9.97 -5.75 5.01
N LEU A 171 -10.16 -7.04 5.28
CA LEU A 171 -10.95 -7.51 6.42
C LEU A 171 -10.29 -7.18 7.78
N VAL A 172 -8.96 -7.30 7.89
CA VAL A 172 -8.21 -6.90 9.10
C VAL A 172 -8.39 -5.42 9.38
N SER A 173 -8.23 -4.58 8.36
CA SER A 173 -8.41 -3.13 8.49
C SER A 173 -9.84 -2.77 8.88
N ALA A 174 -10.84 -3.37 8.21
CA ALA A 174 -12.25 -3.14 8.53
C ALA A 174 -12.63 -3.63 9.94
N SER A 175 -12.11 -4.77 10.37
CA SER A 175 -12.39 -5.33 11.70
C SER A 175 -11.79 -4.46 12.80
N GLY A 176 -10.57 -3.95 12.61
CA GLY A 176 -9.94 -3.03 13.57
C GLY A 176 -10.70 -1.70 13.68
N LEU A 177 -11.14 -1.16 12.55
CA LEU A 177 -11.86 0.12 12.49
C LEU A 177 -13.31 0.06 12.97
N SER A 178 -13.95 -1.12 12.94
CA SER A 178 -15.34 -1.30 13.39
C SER A 178 -15.48 -1.70 14.86
N ALA A 179 -14.39 -2.08 15.51
CA ALA A 179 -14.38 -2.52 16.92
C ALA A 179 -14.36 -1.35 17.94
N HIS A 180 -14.29 -0.10 17.47
CA HIS A 180 -14.19 1.12 18.25
C HIS A 180 -15.19 2.18 17.78
#